data_AF-A0A2B7YND7-F1
#
_entry.id   AF-A0A2B7YND7-F1
#
_cell.length_a   1.000
_cell.length_b   1.000
_cell.length_c   1.000
_cell.angle_alpha   90.00
_cell.angle_beta   90.00
_cell.angle_gamma   90.00
#
_symmetry.space_group_name_H-M   'P 1'
#
loop_
_entity.id
_entity.type
_entity.pdbx_description
1 polymer ?
#
loop_
_entity_poly.entity_id
_entity_poly.type
_entity_poly.pdbx_seq_one_letter_code
_entity_poly.pdbx_strand_id
1 'polypeptide(L)'
;MIKLSQILKAVNVKLKETFPKIEIDSKDLGEKFNRPSFRTELDGLKTSAFMSTFKERNFTIRIYFFTTLPGKGREERLKISDEIENAFLGTLWVNETFAIPVDEIEFEETEDGVLIASFDSLSMEEIENDIDGEMMEELEYHFDKK
;
A
#
# COMPACT_ATOMS: atom_id res chain seq x y z
N MET A 1 9.71 10.94 6.51
CA MET A 1 9.00 9.74 6.98
C MET A 1 7.59 9.72 6.41
N ILE A 2 7.19 8.67 5.69
CA ILE A 2 5.86 8.57 5.09
C ILE A 2 4.89 7.94 6.07
N LYS A 3 3.71 8.55 6.17
CA LYS A 3 2.62 8.04 7.00
C LYS A 3 1.76 7.09 6.17
N LEU A 4 1.29 6.03 6.80
CA LEU A 4 0.33 5.08 6.19
C LEU A 4 -0.93 5.78 5.69
N SER A 5 -1.35 6.83 6.39
CA SER A 5 -2.47 7.69 5.95
C SER A 5 -2.21 8.42 4.63
N GLN A 6 -0.96 8.73 4.27
CA GLN A 6 -0.63 9.34 2.98
C GLN A 6 -0.74 8.31 1.85
N ILE A 7 -0.30 7.08 2.10
CA ILE A 7 -0.43 5.97 1.13
C ILE A 7 -1.90 5.74 0.81
N LEU A 8 -2.72 5.57 1.85
CA LEU A 8 -4.16 5.34 1.68
C LEU A 8 -4.85 6.54 1.00
N LYS A 9 -4.42 7.76 1.32
CA LYS A 9 -4.91 8.97 0.63
C LYS A 9 -4.52 8.98 -0.85
N ALA A 10 -3.30 8.58 -1.21
CA ALA A 10 -2.85 8.50 -2.60
C ALA A 10 -3.65 7.47 -3.40
N VAL A 11 -3.90 6.29 -2.80
CA VAL A 11 -4.79 5.27 -3.38
C VAL A 11 -6.19 5.86 -3.61
N ASN A 12 -6.75 6.56 -2.62
CA ASN A 12 -8.07 7.20 -2.75
C ASN A 12 -8.09 8.30 -3.81
N VAL A 13 -7.04 9.10 -3.94
CA VAL A 13 -6.94 10.11 -5.00
C VAL A 13 -6.92 9.44 -6.36
N LYS A 14 -6.09 8.41 -6.53
CA LYS A 14 -5.99 7.65 -7.79
C LYS A 14 -7.33 7.01 -8.16
N LEU A 15 -8.00 6.37 -7.21
CA LEU A 15 -9.35 5.82 -7.40
C LEU A 15 -10.36 6.90 -7.79
N LYS A 16 -10.28 8.10 -7.21
CA LYS A 16 -11.21 9.19 -7.52
C LYS A 16 -10.99 9.74 -8.92
N GLU A 17 -9.75 9.78 -9.38
CA GLU A 17 -9.39 10.17 -10.74
C GLU A 17 -9.89 9.15 -11.76
N THR A 18 -9.70 7.86 -11.51
CA THR A 18 -10.18 6.78 -12.38
C THR A 18 -11.71 6.66 -12.35
N PHE A 19 -12.32 6.82 -11.17
CA PHE A 19 -13.75 6.63 -10.94
C PHE A 19 -14.43 7.86 -10.31
N PRO A 20 -14.56 8.97 -11.03
CA PRO A 20 -15.16 10.20 -10.49
C PRO A 20 -16.66 10.06 -10.14
N LYS A 21 -17.30 8.98 -10.58
CA LYS A 21 -18.73 8.69 -10.38
C LYS A 21 -19.04 7.77 -9.20
N ILE A 22 -18.01 7.15 -8.59
CA ILE A 22 -18.20 6.19 -7.49
C ILE A 22 -17.78 6.87 -6.18
N GLU A 23 -18.60 6.75 -5.14
CA GLU A 23 -18.24 7.26 -3.82
C GLU A 23 -17.11 6.43 -3.23
N ILE A 24 -16.05 7.10 -2.77
CA ILE A 24 -15.00 6.47 -1.98
C ILE A 24 -15.41 6.61 -0.52
N ASP A 25 -15.89 5.51 0.05
CA ASP A 25 -16.26 5.45 1.44
C ASP A 25 -15.02 5.12 2.28
N SER A 26 -14.53 6.13 2.98
CA SER A 26 -13.37 6.01 3.86
C SER A 26 -13.76 5.72 5.32
N LYS A 27 -15.02 5.33 5.60
CA LYS A 27 -15.55 5.09 6.96
C LYS A 27 -15.23 3.67 7.47
N ASP A 28 -15.17 3.51 8.78
CA ASP A 28 -14.96 2.21 9.46
C ASP A 28 -16.04 1.15 9.09
N LEU A 29 -15.68 -0.14 9.21
CA LEU A 29 -16.42 -1.34 8.77
C LEU A 29 -17.86 -1.46 9.33
N GLY A 30 -18.25 -0.58 10.25
CA GLY A 30 -19.55 -0.58 10.93
C GLY A 30 -20.57 0.45 10.42
N GLU A 31 -20.23 1.39 9.53
CA GLU A 31 -21.18 2.40 9.05
C GLU A 31 -21.89 2.01 7.74
N LYS A 32 -23.14 2.47 7.60
CA LYS A 32 -23.97 2.26 6.42
C LYS A 32 -23.29 2.87 5.19
N PHE A 33 -22.96 2.04 4.21
CA PHE A 33 -22.37 2.45 2.94
C PHE A 33 -23.43 2.52 1.83
N ASN A 34 -23.30 3.50 0.93
CA ASN A 34 -24.09 3.56 -0.29
C ASN A 34 -23.41 2.70 -1.37
N ARG A 35 -24.21 2.04 -2.22
CA ARG A 35 -23.71 1.29 -3.38
C ARG A 35 -23.94 2.11 -4.65
N PRO A 36 -22.98 2.19 -5.58
CA PRO A 36 -21.63 1.61 -5.53
C PRO A 36 -20.67 2.44 -4.67
N SER A 37 -19.79 1.76 -3.94
CA SER A 37 -18.73 2.40 -3.17
C SER A 37 -17.40 1.66 -3.29
N PHE A 38 -16.32 2.43 -3.24
CA PHE A 38 -14.98 1.93 -3.02
C PHE A 38 -14.60 2.08 -1.56
N ARG A 39 -13.91 1.08 -1.03
CA ARG A 39 -13.35 1.10 0.31
C ARG A 39 -11.92 0.60 0.22
N THR A 40 -11.00 1.30 0.86
CA THR A 40 -9.58 0.95 0.83
C THR A 40 -9.11 0.65 2.25
N GLU A 41 -8.44 -0.48 2.43
CA GLU A 41 -7.85 -0.86 3.70
C GLU A 41 -6.37 -1.21 3.51
N LEU A 42 -5.58 -0.92 4.54
CA LEU A 42 -4.20 -1.33 4.64
C LEU A 42 -4.14 -2.50 5.60
N ASP A 43 -3.72 -3.65 5.09
CA ASP A 43 -3.61 -4.90 5.83
C ASP A 43 -2.15 -5.40 5.80
N GLY A 44 -1.82 -6.40 6.61
CA GLY A 44 -0.51 -7.06 6.55
C GLY A 44 0.68 -6.18 6.95
N LEU A 45 0.44 -5.11 7.71
CA LEU A 45 1.47 -4.16 8.17
C LEU A 45 2.55 -4.85 9.00
N LYS A 46 3.69 -5.12 8.37
CA LYS A 46 4.90 -5.63 9.01
C LYS A 46 5.97 -4.56 8.94
N THR A 47 6.35 -4.04 10.10
CA THR A 47 7.48 -3.11 10.22
C THR A 47 8.67 -3.87 10.78
N SER A 48 9.82 -3.78 10.10
CA SER A 48 11.09 -4.32 10.55
C SER A 48 12.14 -3.22 10.61
N ALA A 49 13.03 -3.30 11.59
CA ALA A 49 14.22 -2.45 11.65
C ALA A 49 15.34 -3.19 10.90
N PHE A 50 15.61 -2.77 9.67
CA PHE A 50 16.69 -3.30 8.87
C PHE A 50 17.99 -2.56 9.22
N MET A 51 18.95 -3.28 9.77
CA MET A 51 20.28 -2.76 10.17
C MET A 51 20.26 -1.52 11.10
N SER A 52 19.17 -1.29 11.83
CA SER A 52 18.98 -0.14 12.75
C SER A 52 18.95 1.26 12.10
N THR A 53 19.35 1.39 10.83
CA THR A 53 19.33 2.64 10.04
C THR A 53 18.17 2.68 9.05
N PHE A 54 17.52 1.55 8.75
CA PHE A 54 16.40 1.49 7.81
C PHE A 54 15.15 0.91 8.45
N LYS A 55 14.02 1.55 8.21
CA LYS A 55 12.69 1.07 8.56
C LYS A 55 12.06 0.46 7.32
N GLU A 56 12.06 -0.85 7.28
CA GLU A 56 11.37 -1.64 6.27
C GLU A 56 9.90 -1.78 6.68
N ARG A 57 8.98 -1.49 5.76
CA ARG A 57 7.55 -1.75 5.96
C ARG A 57 7.01 -2.50 4.77
N ASN A 58 6.51 -3.69 5.05
CA ASN A 58 5.65 -4.45 4.15
C ASN A 58 4.20 -4.14 4.50
N PHE A 59 3.39 -3.83 3.51
CA PHE A 59 1.97 -3.61 3.67
C PHE A 59 1.24 -4.09 2.42
N THR A 60 0.04 -4.60 2.62
CA THR A 60 -0.86 -5.02 1.56
C THR A 60 -1.98 -3.99 1.46
N ILE A 61 -2.16 -3.37 0.29
CA ILE A 61 -3.30 -2.49 0.05
C ILE A 61 -4.44 -3.35 -0.49
N ARG A 62 -5.59 -3.32 0.18
CA ARG A 62 -6.82 -3.98 -0.25
C ARG A 62 -7.85 -2.93 -0.66
N ILE A 63 -8.37 -3.03 -1.88
CA ILE A 63 -9.42 -2.19 -2.43
C ILE A 63 -10.67 -3.06 -2.58
N TYR A 64 -11.69 -2.77 -1.78
CA TYR A 64 -13.00 -3.38 -1.85
C TYR A 64 -13.92 -2.52 -2.72
N PHE A 65 -14.49 -3.12 -3.75
CA PHE A 65 -15.48 -2.51 -4.61
C PHE A 65 -16.84 -3.18 -4.42
N PHE A 66 -17.81 -2.39 -3.94
CA PHE A 66 -19.18 -2.82 -3.76
C PHE A 66 -19.99 -2.46 -5.01
N THR A 67 -20.42 -3.49 -5.74
CA THR A 67 -21.26 -3.34 -6.95
C THR A 67 -22.61 -2.71 -6.65
N THR A 68 -23.16 -1.99 -7.62
CA THR A 68 -24.48 -1.32 -7.51
C THR A 68 -25.60 -2.33 -7.25
N LEU A 69 -25.51 -3.51 -7.86
CA LEU A 69 -26.48 -4.60 -7.71
C LEU A 69 -25.80 -5.91 -7.31
N PRO A 70 -26.15 -6.50 -6.15
CA PRO A 70 -25.68 -7.83 -5.79
C PRO A 70 -26.12 -8.85 -6.85
N GLY A 71 -25.16 -9.60 -7.40
CA GLY A 71 -25.41 -10.66 -8.38
C GLY A 71 -25.64 -10.24 -9.85
N LYS A 72 -25.83 -8.96 -10.18
CA LYS A 72 -25.99 -8.49 -11.58
C LYS A 72 -24.86 -7.63 -12.13
N GLY A 73 -23.88 -7.25 -11.31
CA GLY A 73 -22.74 -6.43 -11.73
C GLY A 73 -21.54 -7.18 -12.29
N ARG A 74 -21.69 -8.29 -13.04
CA ARG A 74 -20.53 -9.03 -13.58
C ARG A 74 -19.75 -8.20 -14.61
N GLU A 75 -20.45 -7.50 -15.49
CA GLU A 75 -19.83 -6.54 -16.43
C GLU A 75 -19.23 -5.33 -15.72
N GLU A 76 -19.88 -4.81 -14.65
CA GLU A 76 -19.31 -3.75 -13.83
C GLU A 76 -18.00 -4.22 -13.19
N ARG A 77 -17.98 -5.41 -12.56
CA ARG A 77 -16.77 -5.96 -11.94
C ARG A 77 -15.63 -6.11 -12.93
N LEU A 78 -15.87 -6.71 -14.09
CA LEU A 78 -14.83 -6.85 -15.12
C LEU A 78 -14.27 -5.51 -15.56
N LYS A 79 -15.14 -4.50 -15.80
CA LYS A 79 -14.68 -3.15 -16.14
C LYS A 79 -13.87 -2.51 -15.02
N ILE A 80 -14.30 -2.67 -13.78
CA ILE A 80 -13.62 -2.10 -12.62
C ILE A 80 -12.27 -2.79 -12.39
N SER A 81 -12.18 -4.11 -12.56
CA SER A 81 -10.91 -4.85 -12.51
C SER A 81 -9.94 -4.33 -13.56
N ASP A 82 -10.37 -4.21 -14.82
CA ASP A 82 -9.53 -3.74 -15.93
C ASP A 82 -9.08 -2.27 -15.71
N GLU A 83 -9.97 -1.42 -15.22
CA GLU A 83 -9.65 -0.02 -14.89
C GLU A 83 -8.75 0.10 -13.66
N ILE A 84 -8.91 -0.75 -12.64
CA ILE A 84 -8.00 -0.82 -11.48
C ILE A 84 -6.63 -1.29 -11.95
N GLU A 85 -6.57 -2.32 -12.78
CA GLU A 85 -5.33 -2.82 -13.36
C GLU A 85 -4.63 -1.68 -14.13
N ASN A 86 -5.30 -1.04 -15.09
CA ASN A 86 -4.71 0.05 -15.85
C ASN A 86 -4.33 1.28 -14.98
N ALA A 87 -5.03 1.53 -13.88
CA ALA A 87 -4.76 2.67 -13.01
C ALA A 87 -3.64 2.43 -12.00
N PHE A 88 -3.51 1.20 -11.49
CA PHE A 88 -2.58 0.86 -10.42
C PHE A 88 -1.33 0.12 -10.91
N LEU A 89 -1.42 -0.66 -11.99
CA LEU A 89 -0.28 -1.38 -12.55
C LEU A 89 0.80 -0.39 -12.99
N GLY A 90 2.03 -0.57 -12.48
CA GLY A 90 3.16 0.32 -12.76
C GLY A 90 3.62 1.06 -11.51
N THR A 91 3.32 2.36 -11.40
CA THR A 91 3.88 3.20 -10.33
C THR A 91 2.82 4.09 -9.69
N LEU A 92 2.52 3.82 -8.42
CA LEU A 92 1.63 4.61 -7.58
C LEU A 92 2.42 5.70 -6.84
N TRP A 93 2.27 6.95 -7.27
CA TRP A 93 2.88 8.09 -6.59
C TRP A 93 2.12 8.41 -5.30
N VAL A 94 2.79 8.25 -4.15
CA VAL A 94 2.22 8.64 -2.85
C VAL A 94 2.40 10.15 -2.62
N ASN A 95 3.58 10.66 -2.95
CA ASN A 95 3.98 12.07 -2.89
C ASN A 95 4.92 12.38 -4.08
N GLU A 96 5.30 13.65 -4.28
CA GLU A 96 6.21 14.07 -5.38
C GLU A 96 7.58 13.36 -5.37
N THR A 97 8.02 12.86 -4.22
CA THR A 97 9.32 12.20 -4.01
C THR A 97 9.22 10.72 -3.67
N PHE A 98 8.02 10.14 -3.62
CA PHE A 98 7.85 8.75 -3.22
C PHE A 98 6.81 8.05 -4.07
N ALA A 99 7.24 6.94 -4.67
CA ALA A 99 6.43 6.13 -5.54
C ALA A 99 6.54 4.66 -5.13
N ILE A 100 5.40 3.98 -5.16
CA ILE A 100 5.28 2.56 -4.88
C ILE A 100 5.16 1.85 -6.23
N PRO A 101 6.11 0.99 -6.60
CA PRO A 101 5.90 0.10 -7.73
C PRO A 101 4.82 -0.92 -7.38
N VAL A 102 3.87 -1.11 -8.28
CA VAL A 102 2.82 -2.13 -8.16
C VAL A 102 3.04 -3.10 -9.30
N ASP A 103 3.67 -4.22 -8.97
CA ASP A 103 4.06 -5.24 -9.94
C ASP A 103 2.95 -6.29 -10.17
N GLU A 104 2.19 -6.60 -9.11
CA GLU A 104 1.13 -7.61 -9.14
C GLU A 104 -0.09 -7.12 -8.36
N ILE A 105 -1.27 -7.33 -8.96
CA ILE A 105 -2.57 -7.04 -8.35
C ILE A 105 -3.37 -8.34 -8.38
N GLU A 106 -3.70 -8.85 -7.22
CA GLU A 106 -4.58 -10.00 -7.04
C GLU A 106 -6.02 -9.52 -6.99
N PHE A 107 -6.91 -10.20 -7.73
CA PHE A 107 -8.35 -9.93 -7.68
C PHE A 107 -9.07 -11.14 -7.09
N GLU A 108 -9.81 -10.92 -6.01
CA GLU A 108 -10.67 -11.89 -5.36
C GLU A 108 -12.13 -11.45 -5.46
N GLU A 109 -13.03 -12.39 -5.71
CA GLU A 109 -14.47 -12.12 -5.72
C GLU A 109 -15.12 -12.87 -4.54
N THR A 110 -15.78 -12.13 -3.65
CA THR A 110 -16.56 -12.73 -2.56
C THR A 110 -17.94 -13.15 -3.07
N GLU A 111 -18.54 -14.19 -2.48
CA GLU A 111 -19.89 -14.67 -2.81
C GLU A 111 -20.96 -13.56 -2.70
N ASP A 112 -20.73 -12.56 -1.84
CA ASP A 112 -21.57 -11.38 -1.67
C ASP A 112 -21.55 -10.40 -2.86
N GLY A 113 -20.75 -10.67 -3.89
CA GLY A 113 -20.62 -9.84 -5.09
C GLY A 113 -19.74 -8.59 -4.89
N VAL A 114 -18.78 -8.69 -3.98
CA VAL A 114 -17.74 -7.69 -3.71
C VAL A 114 -16.48 -8.09 -4.47
N LEU A 115 -15.89 -7.14 -5.19
CA LEU A 115 -14.59 -7.32 -5.83
C LEU A 115 -13.52 -6.79 -4.87
N ILE A 116 -12.51 -7.58 -4.59
CA ILE A 116 -11.39 -7.24 -3.73
C ILE A 116 -10.15 -7.22 -4.62
N ALA A 117 -9.48 -6.09 -4.74
CA ALA A 117 -8.18 -5.99 -5.37
C ALA A 117 -7.12 -5.83 -4.29
N SER A 118 -6.15 -6.73 -4.20
CA SER A 118 -5.04 -6.67 -3.26
C SER A 118 -3.71 -6.60 -3.97
N PHE A 119 -2.82 -5.73 -3.51
CA PHE A 119 -1.44 -5.69 -3.99
C PHE A 119 -0.50 -5.48 -2.83
N ASP A 120 0.61 -6.22 -2.87
CA ASP A 120 1.67 -6.14 -1.88
C ASP A 120 2.67 -5.07 -2.28
N SER A 121 3.07 -4.27 -1.30
CA SER A 121 4.05 -3.22 -1.50
C SER A 121 5.08 -3.21 -0.36
N LEU A 122 6.33 -3.00 -0.76
CA LEU A 122 7.46 -2.84 0.12
C LEU A 122 7.93 -1.39 0.09
N SER A 123 8.01 -0.77 1.26
CA SER A 123 8.67 0.54 1.43
C SER A 123 9.87 0.39 2.34
N MET A 124 10.96 1.08 2.00
CA MET A 124 12.11 1.27 2.87
C MET A 124 12.31 2.75 3.09
N GLU A 125 12.35 3.16 4.35
CA GLU A 125 12.66 4.53 4.75
C GLU A 125 13.91 4.52 5.62
N GLU A 126 14.85 5.41 5.35
CA GLU A 126 15.97 5.65 6.26
C GLU A 126 15.45 6.28 7.56
N ILE A 127 15.94 5.78 8.69
CA ILE A 127 15.65 6.29 10.03
C ILE A 127 16.95 6.73 10.70
N GLU A 128 16.89 7.80 11.47
CA GLU A 128 18.00 8.17 12.34
C GLU A 128 18.23 7.06 13.36
N ASN A 129 19.47 6.59 13.41
CA ASN A 129 19.91 5.49 14.25
C ASN A 129 20.27 6.07 15.62
N ASP A 130 19.62 5.61 16.70
CA ASP A 130 19.86 6.08 18.08
C ASP A 130 21.14 5.47 18.69
N ILE A 131 21.96 4.79 17.89
CA ILE A 131 23.24 4.23 18.32
C ILE A 131 24.29 5.36 18.28
N ASP A 132 24.34 6.13 19.36
CA ASP A 132 25.46 7.01 19.74
C ASP A 132 26.65 6.14 20.24
N GLY A 133 26.96 5.08 19.50
CA GLY A 133 27.96 4.08 19.86
C GLY A 133 29.28 4.45 19.21
N GLU A 134 30.27 4.79 20.05
CA GLU A 134 31.63 5.13 19.63
C GLU A 134 32.13 4.21 18.50
N MET A 135 32.59 4.83 17.42
CA MET A 135 33.26 4.14 16.32
C MET A 135 34.39 3.27 16.88
N MET A 136 34.43 1.99 16.51
CA MET A 136 35.48 1.05 16.92
C MET A 136 36.86 1.65 16.62
N GLU A 137 37.72 1.77 17.64
CA GLU A 137 39.08 2.29 17.48
C GLU A 137 39.92 1.45 16.51
N GLU A 138 40.81 2.12 15.77
CA GLU A 138 41.75 1.52 14.82
C GLU A 138 42.74 0.60 15.56
N LEU A 139 42.85 -0.66 15.11
CA LEU A 139 43.81 -1.63 15.67
C LEU A 139 45.22 -1.37 15.12
N GLU A 140 46.10 -0.78 15.92
CA GLU A 140 47.53 -0.67 15.59
C GLU A 140 48.26 -2.01 15.85
N TYR A 141 48.72 -2.65 14.77
CA TYR A 141 49.56 -3.85 14.86
C TYR A 141 51.04 -3.49 15.03
N HIS A 142 51.59 -3.70 16.23
CA HIS A 142 53.05 -3.70 16.44
C HIS A 142 53.63 -5.10 16.22
N PHE A 143 54.40 -5.27 15.14
CA PHE A 143 55.22 -6.46 14.93
C PHE A 143 56.61 -6.25 15.54
N ASP A 144 56.87 -6.88 16.69
CA ASP A 144 58.24 -7.06 17.18
C ASP A 144 58.90 -8.23 16.43
N LYS A 145 59.89 -7.91 15.58
CA LYS A 145 60.77 -8.92 14.97
C LYS A 145 61.75 -9.41 16.02
N LYS A 146 61.72 -10.71 16.32
CA LYS A 146 62.73 -11.41 17.12
C LYS A 146 63.67 -12.20 16.23
#